data_AF-A0A8T6Q5T7-F1
#
_entry.id   AF-A0A8T6Q5T7-F1
#
_cell.length_a   1.000
_cell.length_b   1.000
_cell.length_c   1.000
_cell.angle_alpha   90.00
_cell.angle_beta   90.00
_cell.angle_gamma   90.00
#
_symmetry.space_group_name_H-M   'P 1'
#
loop_
_entity.id
_entity.type
_entity.pdbx_description
1 polymer ?
#
loop_
_entity_poly.entity_id
_entity_poly.type
_entity_poly.pdbx_seq_one_letter_code
_entity_poly.pdbx_strand_id
1 'polypeptide(L)'
;PQLVQQSDTVEWDDAQGTLKAWRRLQIGQLTVKVQPLAKPSEDELHQAMLNGIRDKGLSVLNWTAEAEQLRLRLLCAGKWLPEYDWPAVDDESLLATLETWLLPHMAGVHSLRGLKSLDIYQALRGLLDWGMQQRLD
;
A
#
# COMPACT_ATOMS: atom_id res chain seq x y z
N PRO A 1 15.49 -17.60 27.48
CA PRO A 1 14.08 -17.49 26.99
C PRO A 1 13.67 -16.05 26.64
N GLN A 2 14.01 -15.06 27.49
CA GLN A 2 13.51 -13.68 27.38
C GLN A 2 14.15 -12.85 26.25
N LEU A 3 15.29 -13.30 25.72
CA LEU A 3 16.03 -12.61 24.65
C LEU A 3 15.46 -12.87 23.25
N VAL A 4 14.73 -13.98 23.06
CA VAL A 4 14.19 -14.37 21.76
C VAL A 4 12.77 -13.84 21.64
N GLN A 5 12.54 -12.96 20.66
CA GLN A 5 11.23 -12.48 20.30
C GLN A 5 10.73 -13.17 19.03
N GLN A 6 9.43 -13.41 18.96
CA GLN A 6 8.77 -13.97 17.79
C GLN A 6 8.06 -12.85 17.03
N SER A 7 8.27 -12.80 15.72
CA SER A 7 7.56 -11.89 14.82
C SER A 7 7.09 -12.68 13.60
N ASP A 8 5.81 -12.58 13.30
CA ASP A 8 5.23 -13.13 12.09
C ASP A 8 5.34 -12.04 11.02
N THR A 9 5.98 -12.37 9.90
CA THR A 9 6.23 -11.44 8.80
C THR A 9 5.72 -12.07 7.52
N VAL A 10 4.85 -11.37 6.83
CA VAL A 10 4.52 -11.68 5.45
C VAL A 10 5.38 -10.76 4.59
N GLU A 11 6.06 -11.32 3.59
CA GLU A 11 6.93 -10.56 2.70
C GLU A 11 6.60 -10.91 1.25
N TRP A 12 6.89 -9.94 0.39
CA TRP A 12 6.86 -10.10 -1.05
C TRP A 12 8.06 -10.94 -1.51
N ASP A 13 7.81 -12.03 -2.24
CA ASP A 13 8.84 -12.78 -2.94
C ASP A 13 8.86 -12.40 -4.42
N ASP A 14 9.86 -11.60 -4.81
CA ASP A 14 10.07 -11.17 -6.19
C ASP A 14 10.34 -12.32 -7.16
N ALA A 15 11.06 -13.35 -6.70
CA ALA A 15 11.45 -14.46 -7.57
C ALA A 15 10.25 -15.31 -7.98
N GLN A 16 9.23 -15.35 -7.14
CA GLN A 16 8.02 -16.16 -7.35
C GLN A 16 6.78 -15.32 -7.64
N GLY A 17 6.85 -14.00 -7.49
CA GLY A 17 5.68 -13.13 -7.61
C GLY A 17 4.55 -13.56 -6.67
N THR A 18 4.88 -13.91 -5.43
CA THR A 18 3.92 -14.36 -4.43
C THR A 18 4.22 -13.77 -3.06
N LEU A 19 3.25 -13.85 -2.15
CA LEU A 19 3.47 -13.54 -0.74
C LEU A 19 3.95 -14.78 -0.02
N LYS A 20 4.99 -14.63 0.78
CA LYS A 20 5.50 -15.67 1.65
C LYS A 20 5.37 -15.23 3.09
N ALA A 21 4.75 -16.09 3.89
CA ALA A 21 4.56 -15.87 5.31
C ALA A 21 5.60 -16.69 6.09
N TRP A 22 6.34 -16.02 6.96
CA TRP A 22 7.32 -16.66 7.84
C TRP A 22 7.24 -16.13 9.25
N ARG A 23 7.39 -17.05 10.20
CA ARG A 23 7.69 -16.76 11.59
C ARG A 23 9.20 -16.60 11.75
N ARG A 24 9.64 -15.44 12.23
CA ARG A 24 11.04 -15.18 12.62
C ARG A 24 11.18 -15.18 14.13
N LEU A 25 12.14 -15.96 14.63
CA LEU A 25 12.66 -15.82 15.99
C LEU A 25 13.90 -14.93 15.92
N GLN A 26 13.89 -13.82 16.64
CA GLN A 26 14.93 -12.79 16.57
C GLN A 26 15.44 -12.39 17.96
N ILE A 27 16.72 -12.04 18.05
CA ILE A 27 17.34 -11.41 19.23
C ILE A 27 17.83 -10.04 18.79
N GLY A 28 17.08 -8.99 19.13
CA GLY A 28 17.27 -7.68 18.51
C GLY A 28 17.06 -7.78 16.99
N GLN A 29 18.03 -7.34 16.20
CA GLN A 29 18.00 -7.40 14.73
C GLN A 29 18.51 -8.75 14.15
N LEU A 30 19.03 -9.65 15.01
CA LEU A 30 19.60 -10.92 14.56
C LEU A 30 18.52 -12.00 14.44
N THR A 31 18.33 -12.52 13.24
CA THR A 31 17.40 -13.65 13.00
C THR A 31 18.05 -14.97 13.42
N VAL A 32 17.46 -15.64 14.42
CA VAL A 32 17.91 -16.93 14.98
C VAL A 32 17.29 -18.11 14.23
N LYS A 33 16.02 -17.99 13.85
CA LYS A 33 15.29 -19.05 13.14
C LYS A 33 14.19 -18.46 12.28
N VAL A 34 13.98 -19.04 11.11
CA VAL A 34 12.86 -18.75 10.23
C VAL A 34 12.05 -20.04 10.03
N GLN A 35 10.73 -19.96 10.15
CA GLN A 35 9.82 -21.07 9.88
C GLN A 35 8.68 -20.58 9.00
N PRO A 36 8.24 -21.35 7.99
CA PRO A 36 7.06 -20.99 7.22
C PRO A 36 5.85 -20.91 8.17
N LEU A 37 5.06 -19.84 8.03
CA LEU A 37 3.89 -19.60 8.85
C LEU A 37 2.67 -20.34 8.27
N ALA A 38 1.75 -20.74 9.13
CA ALA A 38 0.39 -21.08 8.70
C ALA A 38 -0.28 -19.86 8.04
N LYS A 39 -1.40 -20.06 7.34
CA LYS A 39 -2.12 -19.00 6.61
C LYS A 39 -2.24 -17.72 7.48
N PRO A 40 -1.64 -16.59 7.06
CA PRO A 40 -1.73 -15.33 7.79
C PRO A 40 -3.18 -14.83 7.80
N SER A 41 -3.52 -14.00 8.79
CA SER A 41 -4.77 -13.25 8.75
C SER A 41 -4.80 -12.28 7.58
N GLU A 42 -5.99 -11.83 7.18
CA GLU A 42 -6.15 -10.87 6.09
C GLU A 42 -5.45 -9.54 6.41
N ASP A 43 -5.51 -9.07 7.65
CA ASP A 43 -4.85 -7.84 8.09
C ASP A 43 -3.31 -7.95 8.02
N GLU A 44 -2.74 -9.07 8.49
CA GLU A 44 -1.28 -9.31 8.37
C GLU A 44 -0.84 -9.39 6.91
N LEU A 45 -1.68 -9.99 6.07
CA LEU A 45 -1.43 -10.10 4.63
C LEU A 45 -1.43 -8.72 3.97
N HIS A 46 -2.44 -7.89 4.24
CA HIS A 46 -2.53 -6.55 3.68
C HIS A 46 -1.37 -5.68 4.16
N GLN A 47 -1.01 -5.73 5.44
CA GLN A 47 0.09 -4.92 5.95
C GLN A 47 1.43 -5.29 5.29
N ALA A 48 1.65 -6.56 5.03
CA ALA A 48 2.81 -7.01 4.26
C ALA A 48 2.79 -6.59 2.80
N MET A 49 1.62 -6.60 2.15
CA MET A 49 1.48 -6.02 0.82
C MET A 49 1.84 -4.54 0.82
N LEU A 50 1.39 -3.76 1.80
CA LEU A 50 1.73 -2.34 1.92
C LEU A 50 3.24 -2.13 2.08
N ASN A 51 3.89 -2.93 2.91
CA ASN A 51 5.35 -2.89 3.04
C ASN A 51 6.05 -3.27 1.73
N GLY A 52 5.57 -4.29 1.02
CA GLY A 52 6.07 -4.64 -0.31
C GLY A 52 5.91 -3.49 -1.33
N ILE A 53 4.79 -2.75 -1.27
CA ILE A 53 4.58 -1.55 -2.10
C ILE A 53 5.58 -0.45 -1.73
N ARG A 54 5.91 -0.26 -0.43
CA ARG A 54 6.95 0.69 0.00
C ARG A 54 8.32 0.36 -0.55
N ASP A 55 8.70 -0.92 -0.51
CA ASP A 55 10.02 -1.36 -0.98
C ASP A 55 10.17 -1.29 -2.50
N LYS A 56 9.06 -1.51 -3.24
CA LYS A 56 9.06 -1.56 -4.72
C LYS A 56 8.61 -0.27 -5.38
N GLY A 57 8.00 0.63 -4.63
CA GLY A 57 7.36 1.82 -5.14
C GLY A 57 5.98 1.56 -5.76
N LEU A 58 5.30 2.65 -6.11
CA LEU A 58 3.91 2.64 -6.58
C LEU A 58 3.72 1.93 -7.93
N SER A 59 4.79 1.66 -8.70
CA SER A 59 4.71 0.97 -10.00
C SER A 59 4.15 -0.45 -9.94
N VAL A 60 4.14 -1.06 -8.75
CA VAL A 60 3.50 -2.38 -8.54
C VAL A 60 1.97 -2.31 -8.62
N LEU A 61 1.37 -1.14 -8.47
CA LEU A 61 -0.07 -0.91 -8.61
C LEU A 61 -0.46 -0.80 -10.10
N ASN A 62 -1.77 -0.84 -10.38
CA ASN A 62 -2.29 -0.69 -11.73
C ASN A 62 -2.65 0.78 -12.02
N TRP A 63 -1.67 1.56 -12.46
CA TRP A 63 -1.87 2.94 -12.89
C TRP A 63 -2.46 2.98 -14.31
N THR A 64 -3.77 3.10 -14.40
CA THR A 64 -4.44 3.37 -15.68
C THR A 64 -4.19 4.81 -16.12
N ALA A 65 -4.45 5.12 -17.39
CA ALA A 65 -4.33 6.48 -17.90
C ALA A 65 -5.22 7.47 -17.13
N GLU A 66 -6.41 7.04 -16.71
CA GLU A 66 -7.36 7.83 -15.94
C GLU A 66 -6.87 8.07 -14.50
N ALA A 67 -6.30 7.06 -13.85
CA ALA A 67 -5.73 7.20 -12.51
C ALA A 67 -4.54 8.16 -12.50
N GLU A 68 -3.65 8.05 -13.50
CA GLU A 68 -2.51 8.96 -13.64
C GLU A 68 -2.97 10.39 -13.94
N GLN A 69 -3.98 10.57 -14.81
CA GLN A 69 -4.57 11.88 -15.08
C GLN A 69 -5.20 12.51 -13.84
N LEU A 70 -5.93 11.73 -13.03
CA LEU A 70 -6.48 12.23 -11.76
C LEU A 70 -5.36 12.69 -10.82
N ARG A 71 -4.31 11.89 -10.67
CA ARG A 71 -3.15 12.24 -9.85
C ARG A 71 -2.48 13.53 -10.34
N LEU A 72 -2.28 13.70 -11.64
CA LEU A 72 -1.72 14.91 -12.23
C LEU A 72 -2.62 16.14 -11.99
N ARG A 73 -3.94 15.99 -12.15
CA ARG A 73 -4.92 17.06 -11.85
C ARG A 73 -4.82 17.49 -10.38
N LEU A 74 -4.69 16.54 -9.45
CA LEU A 74 -4.51 16.84 -8.03
C LEU A 74 -3.19 17.57 -7.73
N LEU A 75 -2.08 17.14 -8.34
CA LEU A 75 -0.79 17.85 -8.23
C LEU A 75 -0.88 19.29 -8.78
N CYS A 76 -1.60 19.50 -9.88
CA CYS A 76 -1.84 20.83 -10.43
C CYS A 76 -2.75 21.67 -9.52
N ALA A 77 -3.83 21.07 -8.99
CA ALA A 77 -4.76 21.74 -8.10
C ALA A 77 -4.07 22.25 -6.83
N GLY A 78 -3.20 21.45 -6.21
CA GLY A 78 -2.39 21.88 -5.07
C GLY A 78 -1.44 23.05 -5.38
N LYS A 79 -1.06 23.26 -6.65
CA LYS A 79 -0.21 24.37 -7.09
C LYS A 79 -1.00 25.62 -7.50
N TRP A 80 -2.15 25.44 -8.14
CA TRP A 80 -2.90 26.52 -8.78
C TRP A 80 -4.09 27.01 -7.97
N LEU A 81 -4.60 26.19 -7.05
CA LEU A 81 -5.72 26.50 -6.16
C LEU A 81 -5.33 26.23 -4.69
N PRO A 82 -4.24 26.86 -4.19
CA PRO A 82 -3.71 26.60 -2.85
C PRO A 82 -4.63 27.06 -1.71
N GLU A 83 -5.71 27.78 -2.00
CA GLU A 83 -6.75 28.14 -1.05
C GLU A 83 -7.64 26.97 -0.61
N TYR A 84 -7.52 25.81 -1.25
CA TYR A 84 -8.21 24.57 -0.86
C TYR A 84 -7.20 23.50 -0.39
N ASP A 85 -7.63 22.65 0.54
CA ASP A 85 -6.80 21.61 1.16
C ASP A 85 -6.70 20.34 0.29
N TRP A 86 -6.08 20.44 -0.88
CA TRP A 86 -5.86 19.29 -1.76
C TRP A 86 -4.95 18.23 -1.12
N PRO A 87 -5.25 16.92 -1.26
CA PRO A 87 -4.41 15.87 -0.71
C PRO A 87 -3.04 15.83 -1.42
N ALA A 88 -1.99 15.55 -0.65
CA ALA A 88 -0.67 15.32 -1.20
C ALA A 88 -0.62 13.95 -1.90
N VAL A 89 -0.33 13.96 -3.21
CA VAL A 89 -0.34 12.76 -4.07
C VAL A 89 0.97 12.55 -4.85
N ASP A 90 2.06 13.15 -4.35
CA ASP A 90 3.41 12.79 -4.78
C ASP A 90 3.78 11.38 -4.29
N ASP A 91 4.82 10.78 -4.88
CA ASP A 91 5.21 9.39 -4.59
C ASP A 91 5.47 9.16 -3.09
N GLU A 92 6.14 10.09 -2.42
CA GLU A 92 6.50 9.96 -1.01
C GLU A 92 5.25 9.98 -0.12
N SER A 93 4.38 10.97 -0.34
CA SER A 93 3.11 11.08 0.40
C SER A 93 2.21 9.86 0.21
N LEU A 94 2.09 9.35 -1.02
CA LEU A 94 1.27 8.16 -1.30
C LEU A 94 1.84 6.90 -0.65
N LEU A 95 3.16 6.72 -0.63
CA LEU A 95 3.80 5.58 0.05
C LEU A 95 3.71 5.68 1.58
N ALA A 96 3.76 6.89 2.13
CA ALA A 96 3.62 7.13 3.56
C ALA A 96 2.19 6.89 4.06
N THR A 97 1.18 7.09 3.21
CA THR A 97 -0.24 7.07 3.60
C THR A 97 -1.03 5.89 3.03
N LEU A 98 -0.36 4.82 2.60
CA LEU A 98 -0.99 3.62 2.02
C LEU A 98 -2.13 3.04 2.88
N GLU A 99 -1.99 3.04 4.20
CA GLU A 99 -3.02 2.57 5.15
C GLU A 99 -4.29 3.42 5.10
N THR A 100 -4.20 4.68 4.65
CA THR A 100 -5.34 5.61 4.59
C THR A 100 -6.06 5.52 3.26
N TRP A 101 -5.33 5.53 2.14
CA TRP A 101 -5.95 5.67 0.81
C TRP A 101 -6.09 4.35 0.05
N LEU A 102 -5.21 3.36 0.30
CA LEU A 102 -5.20 2.11 -0.44
C LEU A 102 -5.84 0.96 0.35
N LEU A 103 -5.47 0.81 1.64
CA LEU A 103 -5.94 -0.29 2.49
C LEU A 103 -7.46 -0.48 2.53
N PRO A 104 -8.30 0.59 2.59
CA PRO A 104 -9.75 0.44 2.56
C PRO A 104 -10.29 -0.25 1.30
N HIS A 105 -9.51 -0.22 0.20
CA HIS A 105 -9.85 -0.80 -1.09
C HIS A 105 -9.27 -2.21 -1.29
N MET A 106 -8.51 -2.74 -0.33
CA MET A 106 -7.83 -4.04 -0.44
C MET A 106 -8.67 -5.24 -0.01
N ALA A 107 -9.91 -5.05 0.43
CA ALA A 107 -10.78 -6.15 0.86
C ALA A 107 -10.85 -7.28 -0.19
N GLY A 108 -10.53 -8.51 0.22
CA GLY A 108 -10.51 -9.68 -0.67
C GLY A 108 -9.27 -9.80 -1.58
N VAL A 109 -8.27 -8.92 -1.43
CA VAL A 109 -7.02 -9.00 -2.17
C VAL A 109 -6.05 -9.91 -1.43
N HIS A 110 -5.78 -11.08 -2.01
CA HIS A 110 -4.93 -12.09 -1.38
C HIS A 110 -3.64 -12.43 -2.13
N SER A 111 -3.34 -11.71 -3.22
CA SER A 111 -2.17 -11.98 -4.04
C SER A 111 -1.70 -10.74 -4.79
N LEU A 112 -0.49 -10.83 -5.36
CA LEU A 112 0.07 -9.75 -6.17
C LEU A 112 -0.74 -9.46 -7.42
N ARG A 113 -1.29 -10.52 -8.03
CA ARG A 113 -2.23 -10.37 -9.15
C ARG A 113 -3.47 -9.60 -8.71
N GLY A 114 -3.93 -9.81 -7.47
CA GLY A 114 -5.03 -9.06 -6.88
C GLY A 114 -4.70 -7.57 -6.64
N LEU A 115 -3.45 -7.23 -6.32
CA LEU A 115 -3.04 -5.82 -6.23
C LEU A 115 -3.20 -5.09 -7.58
N LYS A 116 -2.95 -5.79 -8.70
CA LYS A 116 -3.19 -5.23 -10.04
C LYS A 116 -4.67 -5.07 -10.39
N SER A 117 -5.59 -5.67 -9.65
CA SER A 117 -7.03 -5.44 -9.82
C SER A 117 -7.58 -4.28 -8.99
N LEU A 118 -6.76 -3.63 -8.15
CA LEU A 118 -7.17 -2.46 -7.40
C LEU A 118 -7.50 -1.30 -8.35
N ASP A 119 -8.64 -0.67 -8.11
CA ASP A 119 -9.04 0.55 -8.81
C ASP A 119 -8.37 1.75 -8.16
N ILE A 120 -7.19 2.11 -8.68
CA ILE A 120 -6.39 3.23 -8.17
C ILE A 120 -7.10 4.58 -8.38
N TYR A 121 -7.89 4.71 -9.45
CA TYR A 121 -8.65 5.92 -9.68
C TYR A 121 -9.66 6.15 -8.55
N GLN A 122 -10.45 5.11 -8.20
CA GLN A 122 -11.41 5.22 -7.10
C GLN A 122 -10.74 5.42 -5.75
N ALA A 123 -9.60 4.75 -5.51
CA ALA A 123 -8.84 4.92 -4.27
C ALA A 123 -8.35 6.37 -4.09
N LEU A 124 -7.77 6.97 -5.15
CA LEU A 124 -7.36 8.38 -5.11
C LEU A 124 -8.55 9.34 -5.03
N ARG A 125 -9.65 9.06 -5.74
CA ARG A 125 -10.86 9.88 -5.68
C ARG A 125 -11.50 9.86 -4.30
N GLY A 126 -11.35 8.76 -3.56
CA GLY A 126 -11.78 8.60 -2.17
C GLY A 126 -11.07 9.52 -1.17
N LEU A 127 -9.92 10.11 -1.53
CA LEU A 127 -9.25 11.13 -0.71
C LEU A 127 -9.98 12.47 -0.70
N LEU A 128 -10.87 12.69 -1.66
CA LEU A 128 -11.58 13.95 -1.84
C LEU A 128 -12.98 13.85 -1.25
N ASP A 129 -13.36 14.87 -0.48
CA ASP A 129 -14.77 15.04 -0.14
C ASP A 129 -15.60 15.37 -1.40
N TRP A 130 -16.93 15.32 -1.26
CA TRP A 130 -17.82 15.56 -2.40
C TRP A 130 -17.65 16.95 -3.01
N GLY A 131 -17.37 17.98 -2.20
CA GLY A 131 -17.17 19.35 -2.68
C GLY A 131 -15.89 19.49 -3.51
N MET A 132 -14.80 18.86 -3.08
CA MET A 132 -13.52 18.84 -3.79
C MET A 132 -13.61 18.04 -5.09
N GLN A 133 -14.34 16.93 -5.10
CA GLN A 133 -14.60 16.17 -6.33
C GLN A 133 -15.28 17.06 -7.39
N GLN A 134 -16.32 17.78 -7.01
CA GLN A 134 -17.04 18.71 -7.92
C GLN A 134 -16.19 19.90 -8.36
N ARG A 135 -15.20 20.33 -7.57
CA ARG A 135 -14.28 21.42 -7.95
C ARG A 135 -13.21 20.98 -8.91
N LEU A 136 -12.79 19.72 -8.83
CA LEU A 136 -11.75 19.17 -9.67
C LEU A 136 -12.29 18.77 -11.04
N ASP A 137 -13.51 18.24 -11.09
CA ASP A 137 -14.27 17.83 -12.29
C ASP A 137 -14.74 19.03 -13.14
#